data_AF-A0A916W886-F1
#
_entry.id   AF-A0A916W886-F1
#
_cell.length_a   1.000
_cell.length_b   1.000
_cell.length_c   1.000
_cell.angle_alpha   90.00
_cell.angle_beta   90.00
_cell.angle_gamma   90.00
#
_symmetry.space_group_name_H-M   'P 1'
#
loop_
_entity.id
_entity.type
_entity.pdbx_description
1 polymer ?
#
loop_
_entity_poly.entity_id
_entity_poly.type
_entity_poly.pdbx_seq_one_letter_code
_entity_poly.pdbx_strand_id
1 'polypeptide(L)'
;MTSGKAGGVMLAARSLMEGAPPDFELLALLSGRSVSYFERIAKKEGWKVRETSQESLAALETRLSALITGMVDEIEKLGFSALGGQYDKQRLDTLTALLKIVERLDGVVRGTWYSVEKEKKDDEELATALALVDARIIELACELAATMGGEVSDGGGGRAGIG
;
A
#
# COMPACT_ATOMS: atom_id res chain seq x y z
N MET A 1 -31.96 -4.02 -25.03
CA MET A 1 -30.85 -3.25 -24.40
C MET A 1 -30.30 -3.97 -23.17
N THR A 2 -29.96 -5.27 -23.27
CA THR A 2 -29.55 -6.13 -22.14
C THR A 2 -28.08 -6.57 -22.21
N SER A 3 -27.35 -6.22 -23.27
CA SER A 3 -25.99 -6.67 -23.55
C SER A 3 -24.93 -6.08 -22.59
N GLY A 4 -25.09 -4.83 -22.15
CA GLY A 4 -24.11 -4.17 -21.27
C GLY A 4 -24.00 -4.79 -19.87
N LYS A 5 -25.10 -5.31 -19.32
CA LYS A 5 -25.13 -5.90 -17.97
C LYS A 5 -24.47 -7.28 -17.93
N ALA A 6 -24.74 -8.11 -18.94
CA ALA A 6 -24.11 -9.42 -19.10
C ALA A 6 -22.60 -9.31 -19.40
N GLY A 7 -22.20 -8.33 -20.20
CA GLY A 7 -20.78 -8.03 -20.45
C GLY A 7 -20.04 -7.60 -19.18
N GLY A 8 -20.66 -6.76 -18.35
CA GLY A 8 -20.09 -6.36 -17.06
C GLY A 8 -19.89 -7.55 -16.11
N VAL A 9 -20.89 -8.42 -15.95
CA VAL A 9 -20.80 -9.61 -15.08
C VAL A 9 -19.65 -10.53 -15.51
N MET A 10 -19.50 -10.80 -16.81
CA MET A 10 -18.41 -11.63 -17.33
C MET A 10 -17.04 -10.99 -17.14
N LEU A 11 -16.94 -9.66 -17.28
CA LEU A 11 -15.70 -8.93 -17.01
C LEU A 11 -15.30 -9.02 -15.53
N ALA A 12 -16.25 -8.80 -14.62
CA ALA A 12 -15.99 -8.92 -13.18
C ALA A 12 -15.59 -10.34 -12.77
N ALA A 13 -16.24 -11.37 -13.33
CA ALA A 13 -15.88 -12.76 -13.10
C ALA A 13 -14.46 -13.04 -13.55
N ARG A 14 -14.10 -12.57 -14.75
CA ARG A 14 -12.77 -12.70 -15.32
C ARG A 14 -11.73 -11.99 -14.45
N SER A 15 -12.00 -10.76 -14.02
CA SER A 15 -11.09 -9.99 -13.16
C SER A 15 -10.78 -10.71 -11.84
N LEU A 16 -11.77 -11.29 -11.17
CA LEU A 16 -11.52 -12.08 -9.96
C LEU A 16 -10.71 -13.35 -10.24
N MET A 17 -10.99 -14.04 -11.35
CA MET A 17 -10.24 -15.23 -11.75
C MET A 17 -8.79 -14.92 -12.12
N GLU A 18 -8.52 -13.74 -12.67
CA GLU A 18 -7.18 -13.25 -13.01
C GLU A 18 -6.43 -12.65 -11.80
N GLY A 19 -7.00 -12.76 -10.60
CA GLY A 19 -6.33 -12.37 -9.35
C GLY A 19 -6.53 -10.91 -8.95
N ALA A 20 -7.45 -10.18 -9.58
CA ALA A 20 -7.84 -8.87 -9.07
C ALA A 20 -8.38 -9.01 -7.63
N PRO A 21 -7.99 -8.11 -6.70
CA PRO A 21 -8.48 -8.18 -5.34
C PRO A 21 -10.02 -8.05 -5.32
N PRO A 22 -10.72 -8.85 -4.50
CA PRO A 22 -12.17 -8.76 -4.40
C PRO A 22 -12.56 -7.42 -3.77
N ASP A 23 -13.26 -6.61 -4.55
CA ASP A 23 -13.84 -5.33 -4.13
C ASP A 23 -15.38 -5.39 -4.15
N PHE A 24 -16.03 -4.55 -3.36
CA PHE A 24 -17.49 -4.50 -3.26
C PHE A 24 -18.17 -4.13 -4.57
N GLU A 25 -17.51 -3.36 -5.45
CA GLU A 25 -18.03 -3.08 -6.79
C GLU A 25 -18.09 -4.34 -7.67
N LEU A 26 -17.03 -5.17 -7.65
CA LEU A 26 -16.97 -6.45 -8.36
C LEU A 26 -18.01 -7.42 -7.83
N LEU A 27 -18.17 -7.51 -6.50
CA LEU A 27 -19.17 -8.36 -5.85
C LEU A 27 -20.60 -7.90 -6.15
N ALA A 28 -20.85 -6.59 -6.18
CA ALA A 28 -22.12 -6.01 -6.58
C ALA A 28 -22.48 -6.36 -8.02
N LEU A 29 -21.50 -6.26 -8.93
CA LEU A 29 -21.70 -6.58 -10.33
C LEU A 29 -22.01 -8.07 -10.54
N LEU A 30 -21.31 -8.96 -9.85
CA LEU A 30 -21.49 -10.40 -9.95
C LEU A 30 -22.80 -10.91 -9.33
N SER A 31 -23.15 -10.38 -8.16
CA SER A 31 -24.33 -10.84 -7.41
C SER A 31 -25.62 -10.13 -7.81
N GLY A 32 -25.52 -9.04 -8.59
CA GLY A 32 -26.65 -8.15 -8.90
C GLY A 32 -27.19 -7.40 -7.68
N ARG A 33 -26.46 -7.36 -6.56
CA ARG A 33 -26.80 -6.62 -5.35
C ARG A 33 -26.11 -5.25 -5.36
N SER A 34 -26.57 -4.33 -4.52
CA SER A 34 -25.92 -3.02 -4.38
C SER A 34 -24.63 -3.12 -3.55
N VAL A 35 -23.70 -2.21 -3.79
CA VAL A 35 -22.47 -2.06 -2.99
C VAL A 35 -22.81 -1.86 -1.51
N SER A 36 -23.80 -1.00 -1.20
CA SER A 36 -24.24 -0.74 0.17
C SER A 36 -24.86 -1.94 0.89
N TYR A 37 -25.26 -2.99 0.17
CA TYR A 37 -25.65 -4.26 0.77
C TYR A 37 -24.42 -5.01 1.32
N PHE A 38 -23.34 -5.07 0.54
CA PHE A 38 -22.10 -5.71 0.96
C PHE A 38 -21.38 -4.93 2.05
N GLU A 39 -21.33 -3.60 1.99
CA GLU A 39 -20.76 -2.77 3.07
C GLU A 39 -21.44 -3.03 4.41
N ARG A 40 -22.78 -3.14 4.40
CA ARG A 40 -23.58 -3.40 5.60
C ARG A 40 -23.31 -4.78 6.17
N ILE A 41 -23.20 -5.79 5.32
CA ILE A 41 -22.89 -7.17 5.72
C ILE A 41 -21.46 -7.26 6.23
N ALA A 42 -20.50 -6.71 5.50
CA ALA A 42 -19.10 -6.66 5.89
C ALA A 42 -18.91 -6.01 7.26
N LYS A 43 -19.59 -4.89 7.52
CA LYS A 43 -19.57 -4.24 8.84
C LYS A 43 -20.22 -5.09 9.93
N LYS A 44 -21.33 -5.76 9.64
CA LYS A 44 -22.05 -6.61 10.59
C LYS A 44 -21.27 -7.88 10.95
N GLU A 45 -20.57 -8.45 9.98
CA GLU A 45 -19.85 -9.72 10.10
C GLU A 45 -18.35 -9.55 10.31
N GLY A 46 -17.85 -8.31 10.38
CA GLY A 46 -16.44 -8.01 10.61
C GLY A 46 -15.53 -8.50 9.49
N TRP A 47 -15.99 -8.42 8.23
CA TRP A 47 -15.17 -8.81 7.09
C TRP A 47 -13.92 -7.92 7.03
N LYS A 48 -12.75 -8.56 6.95
CA LYS A 48 -11.49 -7.85 6.73
C LYS A 48 -11.40 -7.49 5.25
N VAL A 49 -11.89 -6.31 4.90
CA VAL A 49 -11.66 -5.73 3.58
C VAL A 49 -10.17 -5.43 3.50
N ARG A 50 -9.51 -5.98 2.48
CA ARG A 50 -8.08 -5.70 2.24
C ARG A 50 -7.98 -4.22 1.90
N GLU A 51 -7.45 -3.42 2.81
CA GLU A 51 -7.17 -2.02 2.52
C GLU A 51 -6.24 -1.95 1.32
N THR A 52 -6.73 -1.37 0.21
CA THR A 52 -6.02 -1.24 -1.06
C THR A 52 -4.72 -0.44 -0.94
N SER A 53 -4.52 0.24 0.18
CA SER A 53 -3.30 0.95 0.57
C SER A 53 -2.11 0.05 0.95
N GLN A 54 -2.32 -1.27 1.12
CA GLN A 54 -1.24 -2.25 1.29
C GLN A 54 -1.33 -3.38 0.25
N GLU A 55 -1.41 -3.03 -1.04
CA GLU A 55 -1.01 -3.99 -2.06
C GLU A 55 0.50 -4.24 -1.86
N SER A 56 0.87 -5.45 -1.44
CA SER A 56 2.29 -5.79 -1.29
C SER A 56 2.96 -5.66 -2.65
N LEU A 57 4.21 -5.18 -2.67
CA LEU A 57 4.98 -4.98 -3.89
C LEU A 57 5.01 -6.23 -4.77
N ALA A 58 5.11 -7.42 -4.15
CA ALA A 58 5.01 -8.70 -4.83
C ALA A 58 3.64 -8.96 -5.50
N ALA A 59 2.54 -8.50 -4.90
CA ALA A 59 1.20 -8.61 -5.49
C ALA A 59 1.03 -7.67 -6.69
N LEU A 60 1.56 -6.43 -6.59
CA LEU A 60 1.58 -5.48 -7.70
C LEU A 60 2.43 -6.00 -8.87
N GLU A 61 3.62 -6.53 -8.59
CA GLU A 61 4.49 -7.15 -9.60
C GLU A 61 3.81 -8.34 -10.28
N THR A 62 3.20 -9.24 -9.50
CA THR A 62 2.47 -10.40 -10.04
C THR A 62 1.35 -9.94 -10.99
N ARG A 63 0.61 -8.90 -10.61
CA ARG A 63 -0.48 -8.34 -11.41
C ARG A 63 0.04 -7.65 -12.67
N LEU A 64 1.14 -6.89 -12.58
CA LEU A 64 1.78 -6.26 -13.75
C LEU A 64 2.32 -7.32 -14.72
N SER A 65 2.97 -8.37 -14.23
CA SER A 65 3.42 -9.49 -15.06
C SER A 65 2.26 -10.19 -15.75
N ALA A 66 1.16 -10.46 -15.04
CA ALA A 66 -0.04 -11.05 -15.63
C ALA A 66 -0.65 -10.16 -16.72
N LEU A 67 -0.70 -8.84 -16.49
CA LEU A 67 -1.20 -7.88 -17.46
C LEU A 67 -0.32 -7.83 -18.73
N ILE A 68 1.00 -7.77 -18.57
CA ILE A 68 1.95 -7.77 -19.68
C ILE A 68 1.81 -9.05 -20.52
N THR A 69 1.74 -10.21 -19.88
CA THR A 69 1.54 -11.50 -20.58
C THR A 69 0.21 -11.50 -21.34
N GLY A 70 -0.87 -11.00 -20.73
CA GLY A 70 -2.17 -10.89 -21.41
C GLY A 70 -2.15 -9.93 -22.61
N MET A 71 -1.41 -8.82 -22.52
CA MET A 71 -1.24 -7.89 -23.65
C MET A 71 -0.42 -8.49 -24.79
N VAL A 72 0.64 -9.26 -24.47
CA VAL A 72 1.42 -9.99 -25.47
C VAL A 72 0.53 -11.01 -26.20
N ASP A 73 -0.26 -11.79 -25.46
CA ASP A 73 -1.22 -12.74 -26.03
C ASP A 73 -2.24 -12.07 -26.97
N GLU A 74 -2.75 -10.88 -26.62
CA GLU A 74 -3.68 -10.13 -27.47
C GLU A 74 -3.01 -9.59 -28.73
N ILE A 75 -1.77 -9.09 -28.61
CA ILE A 75 -0.98 -8.61 -29.75
C ILE A 75 -0.66 -9.76 -30.70
N GLU A 76 -0.29 -10.94 -30.18
CA GLU A 76 -0.02 -12.13 -30.98
C GLU A 76 -1.28 -12.60 -31.73
N LYS A 77 -2.44 -12.64 -31.05
CA LYS A 77 -3.74 -12.97 -31.68
C LYS A 77 -4.10 -11.99 -32.80
N LEU A 78 -3.84 -10.69 -32.59
CA LEU A 78 -4.07 -9.68 -33.62
C LEU A 78 -3.08 -9.81 -34.78
N GLY A 79 -1.82 -10.12 -34.51
CA GLY A 79 -0.82 -10.42 -35.55
C GLY A 79 -1.24 -11.61 -36.41
N PHE A 80 -1.74 -12.68 -35.78
CA PHE A 80 -2.23 -13.86 -36.47
C PHE A 80 -3.51 -13.58 -37.29
N SER A 81 -4.42 -12.77 -36.75
CA SER A 81 -5.63 -12.31 -37.47
C SER A 81 -5.30 -11.38 -38.65
N ALA A 82 -4.28 -10.53 -38.52
CA ALA A 82 -3.82 -9.63 -39.57
C ALA A 82 -3.17 -10.39 -40.73
N LEU A 83 -2.43 -11.47 -40.46
CA LEU A 83 -1.93 -12.39 -41.49
C LEU A 83 -3.05 -13.10 -42.26
N GLY A 84 -4.22 -13.27 -41.64
CA GLY A 84 -5.46 -13.76 -42.26
C GLY A 84 -6.28 -12.70 -43.01
N GLY A 85 -5.78 -11.47 -43.15
CA GLY A 85 -6.46 -10.38 -43.88
C GLY A 85 -7.53 -9.60 -43.09
N GLN A 86 -7.73 -9.91 -41.81
CA GLN A 86 -8.61 -9.14 -40.91
C GLN A 86 -7.76 -8.22 -40.03
N TYR A 87 -7.52 -7.00 -40.52
CA TYR A 87 -6.82 -5.94 -39.79
C TYR A 87 -7.81 -5.00 -39.11
N ASP A 88 -7.87 -5.03 -37.77
CA ASP A 88 -8.70 -4.13 -36.96
C ASP A 88 -7.85 -2.98 -36.39
N LYS A 89 -7.84 -1.86 -37.11
CA LYS A 89 -7.09 -0.65 -36.75
C LYS A 89 -7.50 -0.09 -35.38
N GLN A 90 -8.79 -0.14 -35.05
CA GLN A 90 -9.28 0.37 -33.76
C GLN A 90 -8.71 -0.42 -32.58
N ARG A 91 -8.60 -1.76 -32.73
CA ARG A 91 -7.99 -2.61 -31.69
C ARG A 91 -6.51 -2.31 -31.49
N LEU A 92 -5.77 -2.08 -32.57
CA LEU A 92 -4.35 -1.72 -32.51
C LEU A 92 -4.14 -0.36 -31.83
N ASP A 93 -4.98 0.63 -32.14
CA ASP A 93 -4.93 1.94 -31.50
C ASP A 93 -5.24 1.84 -29.99
N THR A 94 -6.20 0.99 -29.59
CA THR A 94 -6.49 0.76 -28.16
C THR A 94 -5.34 0.07 -27.42
N LEU A 95 -4.69 -0.92 -28.02
CA LEU A 95 -3.52 -1.56 -27.39
C LEU A 95 -2.34 -0.61 -27.27
N THR A 96 -2.12 0.23 -28.27
CA THR A 96 -1.09 1.28 -28.23
C THR A 96 -1.36 2.28 -27.11
N ALA A 97 -2.62 2.66 -26.91
CA ALA A 97 -3.01 3.54 -25.81
C ALA A 97 -2.82 2.87 -24.44
N LEU A 98 -3.19 1.59 -24.31
CA LEU A 98 -2.97 0.82 -23.08
C LEU A 98 -1.48 0.67 -22.75
N LEU A 99 -0.63 0.41 -23.76
CA LEU A 99 0.82 0.31 -23.57
C LEU A 99 1.41 1.62 -23.02
N LYS A 100 1.01 2.76 -23.58
CA LYS A 100 1.44 4.08 -23.09
C LYS A 100 0.99 4.35 -21.65
N ILE A 101 -0.17 3.85 -21.25
CA ILE A 101 -0.65 3.97 -19.87
C ILE A 101 0.21 3.11 -18.94
N VAL A 102 0.60 1.90 -19.35
CA VAL A 102 1.51 1.02 -18.59
C VAL A 102 2.90 1.65 -18.44
N GLU A 103 3.47 2.22 -19.50
CA GLU A 103 4.75 2.95 -19.44
C GLU A 103 4.71 4.13 -18.46
N ARG A 104 3.59 4.87 -18.45
CA ARG A 104 3.39 5.98 -17.51
C ARG A 104 3.24 5.50 -16.07
N LEU A 105 2.62 4.35 -15.86
CA LEU A 105 2.47 3.73 -14.55
C LEU A 105 3.83 3.26 -14.00
N ASP A 106 4.72 2.67 -14.81
CA ASP A 106 6.08 2.30 -14.36
C ASP A 106 6.85 3.52 -13.81
N GLY A 107 6.75 4.67 -14.50
CA GLY A 107 7.37 5.91 -14.04
C GLY A 107 6.82 6.44 -12.71
N VAL A 108 5.50 6.40 -12.51
CA VAL A 108 4.85 6.82 -11.25
C VAL A 108 5.16 5.85 -10.12
N VAL A 109 5.09 4.54 -10.38
CA VAL A 109 5.39 3.49 -9.43
C VAL A 109 6.84 3.69 -8.94
N ARG A 110 7.84 3.73 -9.83
CA ARG A 110 9.24 3.98 -9.43
C ARG A 110 9.43 5.27 -8.63
N GLY A 111 8.82 6.38 -9.05
CA GLY A 111 8.92 7.66 -8.34
C GLY A 111 8.37 7.60 -6.91
N THR A 112 7.23 6.94 -6.73
CA THR A 112 6.59 6.77 -5.41
C THR A 112 7.42 5.85 -4.51
N TRP A 113 8.03 4.80 -5.07
CA TRP A 113 8.93 3.90 -4.33
C TRP A 113 10.20 4.59 -3.83
N TYR A 114 10.85 5.40 -4.66
CA TYR A 114 12.03 6.17 -4.23
C TYR A 114 11.68 7.15 -3.09
N SER A 115 10.47 7.72 -3.09
CA SER A 115 10.02 8.59 -2.01
C SER A 115 9.75 7.84 -0.70
N VAL A 116 9.00 6.73 -0.74
CA VAL A 116 8.66 5.95 0.46
C VAL A 116 9.90 5.31 1.10
N GLU A 117 10.82 4.80 0.30
CA GLU A 117 12.05 4.18 0.81
C GLU A 117 12.98 5.22 1.43
N LYS A 118 13.04 6.42 0.83
CA LYS A 118 13.79 7.54 1.37
C LYS A 118 13.18 8.04 2.68
N GLU A 119 11.86 8.21 2.75
CA GLU A 119 11.17 8.61 3.98
C GLU A 119 11.41 7.61 5.12
N LYS A 120 11.33 6.31 4.86
CA LYS A 120 11.64 5.29 5.88
C LYS A 120 13.07 5.37 6.40
N LYS A 121 14.03 5.58 5.49
CA LYS A 121 15.44 5.71 5.87
C LYS A 121 15.68 6.99 6.69
N ASP A 122 15.08 8.09 6.26
CA ASP A 122 15.16 9.37 6.97
C ASP A 122 14.52 9.26 8.37
N ASP A 123 13.40 8.54 8.51
CA ASP A 123 12.74 8.26 9.80
C ASP A 123 13.57 7.36 10.72
N GLU A 124 14.25 6.36 10.18
CA GLU A 124 15.13 5.46 10.95
C GLU A 124 16.40 6.20 11.45
N GLU A 125 16.97 7.06 10.62
CA GLU A 125 18.07 7.96 11.00
C GLU A 125 17.61 8.96 12.06
N LEU A 126 16.40 9.53 11.93
CA LEU A 126 15.81 10.42 12.92
C LEU A 126 15.57 9.72 14.26
N ALA A 127 15.01 8.51 14.26
CA ALA A 127 14.79 7.73 15.47
C ALA A 127 16.11 7.41 16.20
N THR A 128 17.17 7.10 15.43
CA THR A 128 18.51 6.88 15.99
C THR A 128 19.07 8.15 16.62
N ALA A 129 18.91 9.30 15.97
CA ALA A 129 19.33 10.59 16.51
C ALA A 129 18.57 10.96 17.80
N LEU A 130 17.26 10.72 17.83
CA LEU A 130 16.43 10.95 19.02
C LEU A 130 16.84 10.06 20.19
N ALA A 131 17.14 8.78 19.93
CA ALA A 131 17.62 7.87 20.97
C ALA A 131 18.94 8.32 21.62
N LEU A 132 19.85 8.92 20.84
CA LEU A 132 21.10 9.49 21.35
C LEU A 132 20.83 10.70 22.26
N VAL A 133 19.90 11.56 21.87
CA VAL A 133 19.49 12.73 22.67
C VAL A 133 18.86 12.27 23.99
N ASP A 134 17.95 11.30 23.96
CA ASP A 134 17.33 10.75 25.17
C ASP A 134 18.37 10.16 26.13
N ALA A 135 19.34 9.40 25.60
CA ALA A 135 20.43 8.86 26.42
C ALA A 135 21.22 9.98 27.13
N ARG A 136 21.50 11.08 26.44
CA ARG A 136 22.22 12.23 27.01
C ARG A 136 21.38 13.01 28.02
N ILE A 137 20.06 13.12 27.80
CA ILE A 137 19.14 13.73 28.76
C ILE A 137 19.11 12.93 30.05
N ILE A 138 19.03 11.60 29.96
CA ILE A 138 19.05 10.72 31.13
C ILE A 138 20.36 10.86 31.90
N GLU A 139 21.50 10.87 31.21
CA GLU A 139 22.82 11.06 31.82
C GLU A 139 22.91 12.39 32.59
N LEU A 140 22.56 13.51 31.94
CA LEU A 140 22.57 14.83 32.57
C LEU A 140 21.59 14.92 33.76
N ALA A 141 20.42 14.29 33.66
CA ALA A 141 19.47 14.24 34.76
C ALA A 141 20.01 13.45 35.96
N CYS A 142 20.72 12.35 35.71
CA CYS A 142 21.39 11.58 36.76
C CYS A 142 22.54 12.38 37.41
N GLU A 143 23.36 13.07 36.62
CA GLU A 143 24.41 13.96 37.13
C GLU A 143 23.83 15.08 38.01
N LEU A 144 22.76 15.73 37.56
CA LEU A 144 22.08 16.79 38.31
C LEU A 144 21.42 16.25 39.59
N ALA A 145 20.83 15.06 39.54
CA ALA A 145 20.27 14.41 40.73
C ALA A 145 21.37 14.06 41.74
N ALA A 146 22.56 13.65 41.28
CA ALA A 146 23.70 13.35 42.14
C ALA A 146 24.26 14.62 42.83
N THR A 147 24.30 15.76 42.12
CA THR A 147 24.74 17.03 42.71
C THR A 147 23.71 17.59 43.70
N MET A 148 22.41 17.56 43.36
CA MET A 148 21.35 18.03 44.25
C MET A 148 21.13 17.10 45.47
N GLY A 149 21.32 15.79 45.32
CA GLY A 149 21.22 14.82 46.42
C GLY A 149 22.37 14.91 47.43
N GLY A 150 23.50 15.51 47.04
CA GLY A 150 24.65 15.77 47.93
C GLY A 150 24.46 17.01 48.83
N GLU A 151 23.65 17.98 48.43
CA GLU A 151 23.46 19.24 49.16
C GLU A 151 22.37 19.18 50.25
N VAL A 152 21.49 18.18 50.26
CA VAL A 152 20.37 18.07 51.23
C VAL A 152 20.75 17.32 52.52
N SER A 153 21.99 16.83 52.67
CA SER A 153 22.41 16.01 53.81
C SER A 153 23.25 16.72 54.89
N ASP A 154 23.58 18.01 54.77
CA ASP A 154 24.46 18.68 55.76
C ASP A 154 23.85 19.95 56.38
N GLY A 155 22.61 19.86 56.82
CA GLY A 155 21.91 21.01 57.40
C GLY A 155 20.79 20.65 58.37
N GLY A 156 21.11 20.03 59.51
CA GLY A 156 20.18 20.07 60.65
C GLY A 156 20.37 19.00 61.72
N GLY A 157 20.85 19.41 62.90
CA GLY A 157 20.57 18.67 64.14
C GLY A 157 21.62 18.75 65.24
N GLY A 158 21.83 19.94 65.81
CA GLY A 158 22.59 20.08 67.05
C GLY A 158 21.88 19.48 68.28
N ARG A 159 22.72 19.19 69.29
CA ARG A 159 22.46 18.89 70.72
C ARG A 159 22.07 17.45 71.09
N ALA A 160 23.06 16.71 71.59
CA ALA A 160 22.89 15.85 72.77
C ALA A 160 24.24 15.74 73.52
N GLY A 161 24.21 16.05 74.83
CA GLY A 161 25.13 15.71 75.95
C GLY A 161 26.63 15.50 75.69
N ILE A 162 27.53 15.94 76.57
CA ILE A 162 27.84 15.26 77.84
C ILE A 162 28.95 16.09 78.53
N GLY A 163 28.89 16.20 79.87
CA GLY A 163 30.06 16.45 80.73
C GLY A 163 30.08 17.79 81.43
#